data_AF-A0A259S5H5-F1
#
_entry.id   AF-A0A259S5H5-F1
#
_cell.length_a   1.000
_cell.length_b   1.000
_cell.length_c   1.000
_cell.angle_alpha   90.00
_cell.angle_beta   90.00
_cell.angle_gamma   90.00
#
_symmetry.space_group_name_H-M   'P 1'
#
loop_
_entity.id
_entity.type
_entity.pdbx_description
1 polymer ?
#
loop_
_entity_poly.entity_id
_entity_poly.type
_entity_poly.pdbx_seq_one_letter_code
_entity_poly.pdbx_strand_id
1 'polypeptide(L)'
;MRFFDRAEIRDALAYLRLVANRDDDAAFERVINNPARGLGDKSLQALRDQARTAATSLWQASKNLLASGAFPPRASGGLRQFIELIDSLAVDSATQTLADRVAICIDRSGLREQHKKDRDQERAQSKLENLDELVNAARGFVFDPDESTGMSELDAFLSQTSLDAGDAQGEA
;
A
#
# COMPACT_ATOMS: atom_id res chain seq x y z
N MET A 1 7.46 -8.42 18.82
CA MET A 1 6.94 -7.44 17.84
C MET A 1 5.71 -8.06 17.20
N ARG A 2 4.57 -7.35 17.18
CA ARG A 2 3.32 -7.90 16.64
C ARG A 2 3.45 -8.10 15.13
N PHE A 3 2.74 -9.08 14.59
CA PHE A 3 2.81 -9.41 13.15
C PHE A 3 2.45 -8.20 12.28
N PHE A 4 1.31 -7.56 12.53
CA PHE A 4 0.85 -6.40 11.75
C PHE A 4 1.62 -5.09 11.99
N ASP A 5 2.48 -5.02 13.02
CA ASP A 5 3.33 -3.85 13.28
C ASP A 5 4.61 -3.84 12.44
N ARG A 6 4.98 -4.99 11.87
CA ARG A 6 6.22 -5.14 11.10
C ARG A 6 6.18 -4.23 9.87
N ALA A 7 7.33 -3.66 9.52
CA ALA A 7 7.39 -2.57 8.55
C ALA A 7 6.95 -3.03 7.15
N GLU A 8 7.42 -4.19 6.72
CA GLU A 8 7.07 -4.84 5.45
C GLU A 8 5.58 -5.21 5.38
N ILE A 9 4.98 -5.61 6.50
CA ILE A 9 3.55 -5.90 6.57
C ILE A 9 2.74 -4.63 6.41
N ARG A 10 3.09 -3.56 7.14
CA ARG A 10 2.43 -2.26 6.99
C ARG A 10 2.62 -1.66 5.60
N ASP A 11 3.75 -1.90 4.95
CA ASP A 11 3.99 -1.49 3.56
C ASP A 11 3.03 -2.22 2.62
N ALA A 12 2.92 -3.54 2.72
CA ALA A 12 1.99 -4.34 1.91
C ALA A 12 0.52 -3.94 2.14
N LEU A 13 0.11 -3.77 3.41
CA LEU A 13 -1.22 -3.31 3.77
C LEU A 13 -1.54 -1.90 3.25
N ALA A 14 -0.56 -1.00 3.21
CA ALA A 14 -0.76 0.33 2.64
C ALA A 14 -1.01 0.29 1.11
N TYR A 15 -0.33 -0.59 0.36
CA TYR A 15 -0.69 -0.77 -1.05
C TYR A 15 -2.11 -1.32 -1.21
N LEU A 16 -2.51 -2.31 -0.40
CA LEU A 16 -3.85 -2.88 -0.44
C LEU A 16 -4.93 -1.85 -0.08
N ARG A 17 -4.66 -1.02 0.94
CA ARG A 17 -5.52 0.12 1.32
C ARG A 17 -5.68 1.11 0.18
N LEU A 18 -4.63 1.44 -0.57
CA LEU A 18 -4.74 2.28 -1.76
C LEU A 18 -5.51 1.62 -2.89
N VAL A 19 -5.37 0.30 -3.07
CA VAL A 19 -6.17 -0.44 -4.05
C VAL A 19 -7.66 -0.35 -3.71
N ALA A 20 -8.02 -0.47 -2.42
CA ALA A 20 -9.39 -0.36 -1.95
C ALA A 20 -9.92 1.10 -1.92
N ASN A 21 -9.10 2.05 -1.47
CA ASN A 21 -9.46 3.44 -1.28
C ASN A 21 -8.31 4.40 -1.66
N ARG A 22 -8.52 5.17 -2.73
CA ARG A 22 -7.52 6.13 -3.24
C ARG A 22 -7.35 7.38 -2.40
N ASP A 23 -8.29 7.68 -1.53
CA ASP A 23 -8.24 8.87 -0.68
C ASP A 23 -7.57 8.59 0.68
N ASP A 24 -6.95 7.41 0.82
CA ASP A 24 -6.14 7.06 1.99
C ASP A 24 -4.75 7.71 1.94
N ASP A 25 -4.67 8.96 2.37
CA ASP A 25 -3.44 9.75 2.36
C ASP A 25 -2.33 9.14 3.25
N ALA A 26 -2.69 8.48 4.35
CA ALA A 26 -1.72 7.83 5.23
C ALA A 26 -1.06 6.62 4.55
N ALA A 27 -1.85 5.82 3.85
CA ALA A 27 -1.33 4.74 3.02
C ALA A 27 -0.51 5.29 1.85
N PHE A 28 -0.99 6.34 1.18
CA PHE A 28 -0.29 7.03 0.09
C PHE A 28 1.12 7.46 0.51
N GLU A 29 1.24 8.24 1.58
CA GLU A 29 2.53 8.74 2.06
C GLU A 29 3.51 7.62 2.40
N ARG A 30 3.01 6.50 2.91
CA ARG A 30 3.85 5.36 3.28
C ARG A 30 4.52 4.72 2.08
N VAL A 31 3.79 4.52 0.97
CA VAL A 31 4.25 3.65 -0.12
C VAL A 31 4.59 4.37 -1.43
N ILE A 32 4.26 5.66 -1.56
CA ILE A 32 4.52 6.45 -2.77
C ILE A 32 5.97 6.32 -3.28
N ASN A 33 6.94 6.27 -2.35
CA ASN A 33 8.36 6.13 -2.66
C ASN A 33 9.00 4.90 -1.98
N ASN A 34 8.19 3.88 -1.65
CA ASN A 34 8.67 2.60 -1.12
C ASN A 34 8.04 1.43 -1.89
N PRO A 35 8.74 0.77 -2.83
CA PRO A 35 10.15 0.99 -3.20
C PRO A 35 10.47 2.35 -3.83
N ALA A 36 11.76 2.72 -3.83
CA ALA A 36 12.21 4.03 -4.30
C ALA A 36 11.89 4.28 -5.79
N ARG A 37 11.17 5.39 -6.07
CA ARG A 37 10.72 5.82 -7.40
C ARG A 37 11.32 7.17 -7.84
N GLY A 38 12.32 7.65 -7.11
CA GLY A 38 12.97 8.93 -7.41
C GLY A 38 12.16 10.16 -7.02
N LEU A 39 11.19 10.01 -6.11
CA LEU A 39 10.43 11.10 -5.50
C LEU A 39 11.17 11.56 -4.24
N GLY A 40 11.84 12.70 -4.31
CA GLY A 40 12.54 13.29 -3.15
C GLY A 40 11.62 14.18 -2.32
N ASP A 41 12.15 14.67 -1.18
CA ASP A 41 11.40 15.46 -0.20
C ASP A 41 10.71 16.68 -0.82
N LYS A 42 11.35 17.38 -1.75
CA LYS A 42 10.75 18.53 -2.46
C LYS A 42 9.53 18.13 -3.29
N SER A 43 9.57 16.97 -3.94
CA SER A 43 8.43 16.47 -4.72
C SER A 43 7.29 16.06 -3.81
N LEU A 44 7.59 15.38 -2.69
CA LEU A 44 6.59 15.01 -1.69
C LEU A 44 5.97 16.26 -1.04
N GLN A 45 6.77 17.28 -0.74
CA GLN A 45 6.26 18.54 -0.19
C GLN A 45 5.34 19.26 -1.18
N ALA A 46 5.73 19.38 -2.45
CA ALA A 46 4.90 20.00 -3.47
C ALA A 46 3.55 19.26 -3.66
N LEU A 47 3.56 17.94 -3.51
CA LEU A 47 2.34 17.12 -3.56
C LEU A 47 1.41 17.40 -2.36
N ARG A 48 1.97 17.49 -1.14
CA ARG A 48 1.23 17.88 0.07
C ARG A 48 0.67 19.30 -0.03
N ASP A 49 1.45 20.24 -0.56
CA ASP A 49 1.04 21.63 -0.72
C ASP A 49 -0.09 21.76 -1.73
N GLN A 50 -0.03 21.00 -2.83
CA GLN A 50 -1.10 20.93 -3.81
C GLN A 50 -2.38 20.34 -3.22
N ALA A 51 -2.28 19.20 -2.52
CA ALA A 51 -3.42 18.56 -1.87
C ALA A 51 -4.13 19.51 -0.89
N ARG A 52 -3.33 20.21 -0.07
CA ARG A 52 -3.84 21.22 0.86
C ARG A 52 -4.51 22.40 0.16
N THR A 53 -3.86 22.96 -0.86
CA THR A 53 -4.34 24.14 -1.59
C THR A 53 -5.64 23.84 -2.34
N ALA A 54 -5.73 22.64 -2.93
CA ALA A 54 -6.91 22.21 -3.68
C ALA A 54 -8.01 21.57 -2.79
N ALA A 55 -7.74 21.36 -1.50
CA ALA A 55 -8.58 20.58 -0.59
C ALA A 55 -8.96 19.19 -1.15
N THR A 56 -7.97 18.49 -1.70
CA THR A 56 -8.13 17.15 -2.29
C THR A 56 -7.17 16.16 -1.65
N SER A 57 -7.41 14.86 -1.81
CA SER A 57 -6.44 13.81 -1.42
C SER A 57 -5.11 13.95 -2.16
N LEU A 58 -4.06 13.34 -1.60
CA LEU A 58 -2.74 13.23 -2.21
C LEU A 58 -2.82 12.51 -3.57
N TRP A 59 -3.74 11.57 -3.72
CA TRP A 59 -4.01 10.89 -4.99
C TRP A 59 -4.51 11.85 -6.08
N GLN A 60 -5.53 12.66 -5.79
CA GLN A 60 -6.04 13.64 -6.76
C GLN A 60 -5.01 14.75 -7.03
N ALA A 61 -4.30 15.20 -5.99
CA ALA A 61 -3.21 16.17 -6.14
C ALA A 61 -2.11 15.65 -7.08
N SER A 62 -1.78 14.37 -6.99
CA SER A 62 -0.81 13.70 -7.87
C SER A 62 -1.24 13.77 -9.33
N LYS A 63 -2.50 13.42 -9.62
CA LYS A 63 -3.05 13.51 -10.98
C LYS A 63 -3.03 14.93 -11.51
N ASN A 64 -3.38 15.91 -10.67
CA ASN A 64 -3.39 17.33 -11.04
C ASN A 64 -1.98 17.85 -11.36
N LEU A 65 -0.97 17.47 -10.56
CA LEU A 65 0.43 17.83 -10.80
C LEU A 65 1.00 17.19 -12.07
N LEU A 66 0.63 15.93 -12.34
CA LEU A 66 1.00 15.26 -13.58
C LEU A 66 0.38 15.94 -14.81
N ALA A 67 -0.87 16.39 -14.70
CA ALA A 67 -1.57 17.08 -15.78
C ALA A 67 -1.04 18.50 -16.04
N SER A 68 -0.62 19.22 -14.99
CA SER A 68 -0.09 20.58 -15.13
C SER A 68 1.35 20.65 -15.63
N GLY A 69 2.11 19.55 -15.56
CA GLY A 69 3.52 19.52 -15.92
C GLY A 69 4.43 20.25 -14.92
N ALA A 70 3.95 20.52 -13.71
CA ALA A 70 4.69 21.28 -12.69
C ALA A 70 5.89 20.51 -12.08
N PHE A 71 5.97 19.19 -12.28
CA PHE A 71 7.06 18.35 -11.75
C PHE A 71 8.23 18.18 -12.72
N PRO A 72 9.49 18.16 -12.21
CA PRO A 72 10.65 17.79 -13.01
C PRO A 72 10.47 16.40 -13.65
N PRO A 73 11.03 16.14 -14.86
CA PRO A 73 10.78 14.90 -15.59
C PRO A 73 10.99 13.61 -14.79
N ARG A 74 12.03 13.57 -13.93
CA ARG A 74 12.31 12.42 -13.05
C ARG A 74 11.20 12.18 -12.03
N ALA A 75 10.73 13.24 -11.37
CA ALA A 75 9.66 13.14 -10.37
C ALA A 75 8.32 12.80 -11.05
N SER A 76 8.03 13.42 -12.20
CA SER A 76 6.84 13.10 -13.01
C SER A 76 6.83 11.64 -13.45
N GLY A 77 7.97 11.08 -13.86
CA GLY A 77 8.09 9.67 -14.22
C GLY A 77 7.80 8.73 -13.04
N GLY A 78 8.42 8.98 -11.89
CA GLY A 78 8.20 8.17 -10.69
C GLY A 78 6.75 8.23 -10.17
N LEU A 79 6.16 9.42 -10.18
CA LEU A 79 4.77 9.62 -9.78
C LEU A 79 3.80 8.93 -10.74
N ARG A 80 4.01 9.08 -12.05
CA ARG A 80 3.19 8.40 -13.07
C ARG A 80 3.26 6.88 -12.93
N GLN A 81 4.46 6.32 -12.77
CA GLN A 81 4.64 4.89 -12.57
C GLN A 81 3.90 4.39 -11.32
N PHE A 82 3.90 5.17 -10.23
CA PHE A 82 3.15 4.80 -9.03
C PHE A 82 1.64 4.79 -9.26
N ILE A 83 1.10 5.84 -9.89
CA ILE A 83 -0.34 5.93 -10.19
C ILE A 83 -0.77 4.74 -11.07
N GLU A 84 -0.04 4.48 -12.17
CA GLU A 84 -0.31 3.36 -13.08
C GLU A 84 -0.21 2.00 -12.38
N LEU A 85 0.72 1.84 -11.44
CA LEU A 85 0.84 0.64 -10.62
C LEU A 85 -0.43 0.41 -9.79
N ILE A 86 -0.87 1.40 -9.00
CA ILE A 86 -2.06 1.22 -8.15
C ILE A 86 -3.32 0.99 -9.00
N ASP A 87 -3.46 1.70 -10.12
CA ASP A 87 -4.56 1.49 -11.09
C ASP A 87 -4.57 0.07 -11.63
N SER A 88 -3.42 -0.42 -12.11
CA SER A 88 -3.34 -1.78 -12.64
C SER A 88 -3.50 -2.85 -11.55
N LEU A 89 -3.05 -2.61 -10.31
CA LEU A 89 -3.30 -3.52 -9.19
C LEU A 89 -4.80 -3.64 -8.88
N ALA A 90 -5.52 -2.53 -8.90
CA ALA A 90 -6.96 -2.55 -8.67
C ALA A 90 -7.71 -3.33 -9.76
N VAL A 91 -7.30 -3.19 -11.02
CA VAL A 91 -7.91 -3.93 -12.14
C VAL A 91 -7.53 -5.41 -12.11
N ASP A 92 -6.24 -5.73 -12.07
CA ASP A 92 -5.74 -7.10 -12.24
C ASP A 92 -6.13 -8.01 -11.06
N SER A 93 -6.30 -7.43 -9.87
CA SER A 93 -6.62 -8.19 -8.67
C SER A 93 -8.13 -8.30 -8.40
N ALA A 94 -8.98 -7.54 -9.11
CA ALA A 94 -10.42 -7.44 -8.80
C ALA A 94 -11.18 -8.78 -8.84
N THR A 95 -10.72 -9.73 -9.64
CA THR A 95 -11.37 -11.05 -9.84
C THR A 95 -10.61 -12.21 -9.19
N GLN A 96 -9.53 -11.91 -8.46
CA GLN A 96 -8.66 -12.90 -7.85
C GLN A 96 -9.09 -13.20 -6.41
N THR A 97 -8.68 -14.35 -5.87
CA THR A 97 -8.87 -14.66 -4.45
C THR A 97 -8.15 -13.65 -3.57
N LEU A 98 -8.61 -13.40 -2.34
CA LEU A 98 -7.94 -12.45 -1.43
C LEU A 98 -6.44 -12.73 -1.29
N ALA A 99 -6.04 -13.99 -1.13
CA ALA A 99 -4.63 -14.39 -1.05
C ALA A 99 -3.84 -14.01 -2.32
N ASP A 100 -4.41 -14.25 -3.50
CA ASP A 100 -3.78 -13.88 -4.77
C ASP A 100 -3.72 -12.36 -4.94
N ARG A 101 -4.74 -11.62 -4.47
CA ARG A 101 -4.71 -10.14 -4.46
C ARG A 101 -3.54 -9.63 -3.62
N VAL A 102 -3.35 -10.18 -2.42
CA VAL A 102 -2.22 -9.85 -1.54
C VAL A 102 -0.88 -10.20 -2.21
N ALA A 103 -0.76 -11.40 -2.80
CA ALA A 103 0.47 -11.84 -3.47
C ALA A 103 0.82 -10.95 -4.69
N ILE A 104 -0.14 -10.71 -5.58
CA ILE A 104 0.00 -9.82 -6.76
C ILE A 104 0.44 -8.43 -6.31
N CYS A 105 -0.17 -7.90 -5.25
CA CYS A 105 0.17 -6.60 -4.69
C CYS A 105 1.63 -6.54 -4.19
N ILE A 106 2.06 -7.53 -3.41
CA ILE A 106 3.44 -7.63 -2.89
C ILE A 106 4.46 -7.74 -4.02
N ASP A 107 4.17 -8.54 -5.05
CA ASP A 107 5.11 -8.80 -6.13
C ASP A 107 5.20 -7.62 -7.10
N ARG A 108 4.06 -7.12 -7.58
CA ARG A 108 4.03 -6.04 -8.58
C ARG A 108 4.42 -4.67 -8.00
N SER A 109 4.20 -4.45 -6.70
CA SER A 109 4.73 -3.24 -6.02
C SER A 109 6.25 -3.21 -5.96
N GLY A 110 6.90 -4.36 -6.10
CA GLY A 110 8.35 -4.52 -5.98
C GLY A 110 8.84 -4.68 -4.54
N LEU A 111 7.95 -4.82 -3.55
CA LEU A 111 8.34 -5.01 -2.15
C LEU A 111 9.17 -6.28 -1.96
N ARG A 112 8.73 -7.39 -2.57
CA ARG A 112 9.48 -8.66 -2.52
C ARG A 112 10.89 -8.50 -3.11
N GLU A 113 10.99 -7.86 -4.27
CA GLU A 113 12.27 -7.65 -4.96
C GLU A 113 13.19 -6.68 -4.21
N GLN A 114 12.64 -5.65 -3.57
CA GLN A 114 13.39 -4.75 -2.68
C GLN A 114 14.02 -5.52 -1.53
N HIS A 115 13.27 -6.39 -0.85
CA HIS A 115 13.79 -7.15 0.29
C HIS A 115 14.80 -8.23 -0.12
N LYS A 116 14.64 -8.86 -1.30
CA LYS A 116 15.65 -9.78 -1.86
C LYS A 116 17.01 -9.12 -2.09
N LYS A 117 17.03 -7.82 -2.37
CA LYS A 117 18.25 -7.02 -2.59
C LYS A 117 18.88 -6.49 -1.30
N ASP A 118 18.30 -6.78 -0.14
CA ASP A 118 18.85 -6.38 1.14
C ASP A 118 20.23 -7.06 1.35
N ARG A 119 21.20 -6.29 1.85
CA ARG A 119 22.58 -6.78 2.06
C ARG A 119 22.67 -7.78 3.20
N ASP A 120 21.78 -7.64 4.18
CA ASP A 120 21.66 -8.56 5.29
C ASP A 120 20.70 -9.69 4.91
N GLN A 121 21.26 -10.88 4.63
CA GLN A 121 20.51 -12.02 4.12
C GLN A 121 19.53 -12.61 5.16
N GLU A 122 19.87 -12.56 6.45
CA GLU A 122 18.99 -13.08 7.51
C GLU A 122 17.77 -12.16 7.65
N ARG A 123 18.01 -10.85 7.68
CA ARG A 123 16.93 -9.86 7.70
C ARG A 123 16.10 -9.87 6.42
N ALA A 124 16.75 -10.08 5.26
CA ALA A 124 16.06 -10.25 3.97
C ALA A 124 15.08 -11.42 4.04
N GLN A 125 15.59 -12.59 4.45
CA GLN A 125 14.81 -13.82 4.55
C GLN A 125 13.63 -13.65 5.50
N SER A 126 13.87 -13.08 6.69
CA SER A 126 12.80 -12.82 7.66
C SER A 126 11.70 -11.91 7.09
N LYS A 127 12.05 -10.84 6.36
CA LYS A 127 11.03 -9.97 5.74
C LYS A 127 10.23 -10.68 4.65
N LEU A 128 10.88 -11.55 3.87
CA LEU A 128 10.20 -12.34 2.83
C LEU A 128 9.24 -13.35 3.44
N GLU A 129 9.65 -14.03 4.51
CA GLU A 129 8.79 -14.94 5.27
C GLU A 129 7.56 -14.22 5.84
N ASN A 130 7.73 -13.01 6.36
CA ASN A 130 6.60 -12.22 6.88
C ASN A 130 5.60 -11.85 5.78
N LEU A 131 6.09 -11.51 4.58
CA LEU A 131 5.23 -11.25 3.43
C LEU A 131 4.48 -12.53 2.99
N ASP A 132 5.11 -13.70 3.07
CA ASP A 132 4.46 -14.98 2.77
C ASP A 132 3.43 -15.37 3.85
N GLU A 133 3.72 -15.07 5.12
CA GLU A 133 2.76 -15.19 6.23
C GLU A 133 1.53 -14.31 5.99
N LEU A 134 1.68 -13.10 5.44
CA LEU A 134 0.55 -12.22 5.13
C LEU A 134 -0.36 -12.82 4.05
N VAL A 135 0.22 -13.43 3.02
CA VAL A 135 -0.53 -14.16 1.98
C VAL A 135 -1.26 -15.36 2.59
N ASN A 136 -0.62 -16.08 3.50
CA ASN A 136 -1.25 -17.21 4.19
C ASN A 136 -2.39 -16.77 5.14
N ALA A 137 -2.23 -15.65 5.84
CA ALA A 137 -3.28 -15.05 6.66
C ALA A 137 -4.49 -14.66 5.80
N ALA A 138 -4.25 -14.03 4.65
CA ALA A 138 -5.28 -13.73 3.67
C ALA A 138 -5.97 -14.99 3.10
N ARG A 139 -5.24 -16.10 2.93
CA ARG A 139 -5.82 -17.38 2.49
C ARG A 139 -6.72 -18.02 3.56
N GLY A 140 -6.39 -17.85 4.83
CA GLY A 140 -7.16 -18.35 5.96
C GLY A 140 -8.30 -17.44 6.39
N PHE A 141 -8.40 -16.23 5.82
CA PHE A 141 -9.47 -15.29 6.13
C PHE A 141 -10.81 -15.83 5.62
N VAL A 142 -11.80 -15.86 6.51
CA VAL A 142 -13.16 -16.30 6.19
C VAL A 142 -14.02 -15.06 6.10
N PHE A 143 -14.50 -14.77 4.90
CA PHE A 143 -15.43 -13.65 4.68
C PHE A 143 -16.86 -14.11 4.97
N ASP A 144 -17.51 -13.44 5.93
CA ASP A 144 -18.93 -13.58 6.20
C ASP A 144 -19.68 -12.33 5.69
N PRO A 145 -20.48 -12.45 4.62
CA PRO A 145 -21.25 -11.33 4.07
C PRO A 145 -22.31 -10.77 5.03
N ASP A 146 -22.85 -11.60 5.94
CA ASP A 146 -23.90 -11.18 6.88
C ASP A 146 -23.30 -10.32 8.00
N GLU A 147 -22.11 -10.67 8.50
CA GLU A 147 -21.37 -9.88 9.49
C GLU A 147 -20.69 -8.64 8.87
N SER A 148 -20.34 -8.71 7.57
CA SER A 148 -19.58 -7.66 6.85
C SER A 148 -20.47 -6.80 5.94
N THR A 149 -21.67 -6.44 6.41
CA THR A 149 -22.68 -5.76 5.60
C THR A 149 -22.13 -4.49 4.93
N GLY A 150 -22.11 -4.49 3.58
CA GLY A 150 -21.67 -3.35 2.78
C GLY A 150 -20.16 -3.23 2.56
N MET A 151 -19.36 -4.18 3.05
CA MET A 151 -17.93 -4.24 2.83
C MET A 151 -17.57 -5.26 1.74
N SER A 152 -16.51 -4.98 0.98
CA SER A 152 -15.88 -6.02 0.17
C SER A 152 -15.06 -6.96 1.04
N GLU A 153 -14.74 -8.16 0.54
CA GLU A 153 -13.85 -9.10 1.23
C GLU A 153 -12.48 -8.46 1.58
N LEU A 154 -11.95 -7.60 0.71
CA LEU A 154 -10.70 -6.88 0.99
C LEU A 154 -10.89 -5.85 2.10
N ASP A 155 -11.99 -5.09 2.10
CA ASP A 155 -12.25 -4.08 3.14
C ASP A 155 -12.45 -4.75 4.51
N ALA A 156 -13.16 -5.88 4.55
CA ALA A 156 -13.35 -6.67 5.76
C ALA A 156 -12.01 -7.19 6.30
N PHE A 157 -11.14 -7.74 5.43
CA PHE A 157 -9.80 -8.16 5.81
C PHE A 157 -8.95 -6.99 6.34
N LEU A 158 -8.93 -5.86 5.63
CA LEU A 158 -8.19 -4.67 6.05
C LEU A 158 -8.69 -4.12 7.40
N SER A 159 -10.00 -4.18 7.65
CA SER A 159 -10.60 -3.82 8.93
C SER A 159 -10.11 -4.76 10.05
N GLN A 160 -10.17 -6.07 9.85
CA GLN A 160 -9.68 -7.05 10.83
C GLN A 160 -8.19 -6.84 11.15
N THR A 161 -7.33 -6.69 10.13
CA THR A 161 -5.90 -6.45 10.37
C THR A 161 -5.62 -5.15 11.15
N SER A 162 -6.50 -4.15 11.00
CA SER A 162 -6.39 -2.88 11.73
C SER A 162 -6.84 -3.04 13.19
N LEU A 163 -7.88 -3.84 13.45
CA LEU A 163 -8.31 -4.19 14.80
C LEU A 163 -7.24 -5.01 15.52
N ASP A 164 -6.66 -6.02 14.87
CA ASP A 164 -5.58 -6.83 15.43
C ASP A 164 -4.32 -6.00 15.75
N ALA A 165 -4.11 -4.89 15.03
CA ALA A 165 -3.06 -3.91 15.33
C ALA A 165 -3.44 -2.95 16.48
N GLY A 166 -4.73 -2.60 16.60
CA GLY A 166 -5.27 -1.58 17.51
C GLY A 166 -5.70 -2.08 18.90
N ASP A 167 -6.37 -3.24 18.99
CA ASP A 167 -6.91 -3.78 20.26
C ASP A 167 -5.85 -3.97 21.32
N ALA A 168 -4.61 -4.23 20.91
CA ALA A 168 -3.51 -4.41 21.83
C ALA A 168 -2.84 -3.08 22.27
N GLN A 169 -3.37 -1.90 21.89
CA GLN A 169 -3.01 -0.60 22.48
C GLN A 169 -3.87 -0.21 23.69
N GLY A 170 -5.00 -0.91 23.93
CA GLY A 170 -5.93 -0.64 25.02
C GLY A 170 -5.64 -1.34 26.35
N GLU A 171 -4.59 -2.17 26.43
CA GLU A 171 -4.20 -2.93 27.63
C GLU A 171 -2.88 -2.47 28.28
N ALA A 172 -2.41 -1.25 27.98
CA ALA A 172 -1.17 -0.69 28.55
C ALA A 172 -1.43 0.37 29.63
#